data_AF-A0A6A0H284-F1
#
_entry.id   AF-A0A6A0H284-F1
#
_cell.length_a   1.000
_cell.length_b   1.000
_cell.length_c   1.000
_cell.angle_alpha   90.00
_cell.angle_beta   90.00
_cell.angle_gamma   90.00
#
_symmetry.space_group_name_H-M   'P 1'
#
loop_
_entity.id
_entity.type
_entity.pdbx_description
1 polymer ?
#
loop_
_entity_poly.entity_id
_entity_poly.type
_entity_poly.pdbx_seq_one_letter_code
_entity_poly.pdbx_strand_id
1 'polypeptide(L)'
;MFITFVIAGNMFVTFVIAGNMFVTFVNAGNMFITFVNAGNMFLRFVNAGNMFITFVIAGNMFVTFVIAGNMFVTFLNAGNMFVTFLNAGNMFLRFVNAGNMFLRHKKLAFDVVLPG
;
A
#
# COMPACT_ATOMS: atom_id res chain seq x y z
N MET A 1 10.36 -3.56 -13.41
CA MET A 1 9.10 -3.54 -14.19
C MET A 1 8.31 -2.30 -13.84
N PHE A 2 7.71 -1.63 -14.83
CA PHE A 2 6.84 -0.45 -14.63
C PHE A 2 5.43 -0.79 -15.11
N ILE A 3 4.41 -0.54 -14.27
CA ILE A 3 3.01 -0.73 -14.63
C ILE A 3 2.17 0.45 -14.13
N THR A 4 1.18 0.84 -14.92
CA THR A 4 0.18 1.85 -14.52
C THR A 4 -1.22 1.31 -14.77
N PHE A 5 -2.09 1.43 -13.77
CA PHE A 5 -3.51 1.13 -13.90
C PHE A 5 -4.34 2.40 -13.72
N VAL A 6 -5.24 2.65 -14.65
CA VAL A 6 -6.25 3.71 -14.56
C VAL A 6 -7.61 3.09 -14.80
N ILE A 7 -8.44 2.98 -13.76
CA ILE A 7 -9.73 2.30 -13.81
C ILE A 7 -10.82 3.17 -13.17
N ALA A 8 -12.04 3.08 -13.70
CA ALA A 8 -13.26 3.56 -13.06
C ALA A 8 -14.12 2.34 -12.74
N GLY A 9 -13.97 1.80 -11.52
CA GLY A 9 -14.63 0.56 -11.11
C GLY A 9 -13.90 -0.17 -9.99
N ASN A 10 -14.31 -1.43 -9.80
CA ASN A 10 -13.67 -2.31 -8.83
C ASN A 10 -12.49 -3.05 -9.48
N MET A 11 -11.41 -3.23 -8.72
CA MET A 11 -10.20 -3.89 -9.18
C MET A 11 -9.76 -4.96 -8.18
N PHE A 12 -9.43 -6.14 -8.69
CA PHE A 12 -8.76 -7.19 -7.94
C PHE A 12 -7.48 -7.58 -8.67
N VAL A 13 -6.33 -7.47 -7.99
CA VAL A 13 -5.03 -7.81 -8.61
C VAL A 13 -4.13 -8.54 -7.62
N THR A 14 -3.37 -9.51 -8.13
CA THR A 14 -2.27 -10.14 -7.40
C THR A 14 -0.99 -10.01 -8.20
N PHE A 15 0.09 -9.57 -7.56
CA PHE A 15 1.43 -9.56 -8.15
C PHE A 15 2.34 -10.53 -7.39
N VAL A 16 3.00 -11.41 -8.14
CA VAL A 16 4.06 -12.29 -7.63
C VAL A 16 5.29 -12.09 -8.50
N ILE A 17 6.32 -11.45 -7.96
CA ILE A 17 7.50 -11.05 -8.72
C ILE A 17 8.79 -11.37 -7.94
N ALA A 18 9.83 -11.75 -8.68
CA ALA A 18 11.20 -11.76 -8.19
C ALA A 18 11.95 -10.61 -8.89
N GLY A 19 12.18 -9.51 -8.18
CA GLY A 19 12.87 -8.34 -8.69
C GLY A 19 12.24 -7.00 -8.30
N ASN A 20 12.66 -5.94 -9.00
CA ASN A 20 12.26 -4.57 -8.71
C ASN A 20 11.01 -4.15 -9.48
N MET A 21 10.07 -3.50 -8.78
CA MET A 21 8.78 -3.08 -9.34
C MET A 21 8.49 -1.61 -9.02
N PHE A 22 7.93 -0.92 -10.01
CA PHE A 22 7.35 0.40 -9.89
C PHE A 22 5.91 0.33 -10.39
N VAL A 23 4.94 0.66 -9.53
CA VAL A 23 3.52 0.64 -9.93
C VAL A 23 2.79 1.89 -9.49
N THR A 24 1.94 2.38 -10.39
CA THR A 24 0.97 3.43 -10.09
C THR A 24 -0.45 2.92 -10.29
N PHE A 25 -1.32 3.15 -9.31
CA PHE A 25 -2.76 2.91 -9.41
C PHE A 25 -3.50 4.22 -9.28
N VAL A 26 -4.37 4.51 -10.24
CA VAL A 26 -5.37 5.56 -10.16
C VAL A 26 -6.72 4.91 -10.35
N ASN A 27 -7.56 4.93 -9.32
CA ASN A 27 -8.86 4.26 -9.39
C ASN A 27 -9.98 5.08 -8.76
N ALA A 28 -11.15 5.02 -9.38
CA ALA A 28 -12.41 5.46 -8.80
C ALA A 28 -13.28 4.22 -8.54
N GLY A 29 -13.21 3.69 -7.32
CA GLY A 29 -13.91 2.48 -6.90
C GLY A 29 -13.12 1.69 -5.85
N ASN A 30 -13.50 0.42 -5.63
CA ASN A 30 -12.85 -0.41 -4.62
C ASN A 30 -11.65 -1.18 -5.18
N MET A 31 -10.55 -1.22 -4.43
CA MET A 31 -9.35 -1.98 -4.79
C MET A 31 -9.05 -3.05 -3.76
N PHE A 32 -8.79 -4.26 -4.25
CA PHE A 32 -8.28 -5.41 -3.49
C PHE A 32 -6.98 -5.86 -4.13
N ILE A 33 -5.86 -5.72 -3.42
CA ILE A 33 -4.55 -5.98 -4.02
C ILE A 33 -3.67 -6.81 -3.09
N THR A 34 -2.99 -7.80 -3.65
CA THR A 34 -1.95 -8.54 -2.96
C THR A 34 -0.63 -8.43 -3.71
N PHE A 35 0.44 -8.11 -3.00
CA PHE A 35 1.81 -8.12 -3.52
C PHE A 35 2.65 -9.12 -2.77
N VAL A 36 3.28 -10.03 -3.51
CA VAL A 36 4.35 -10.91 -3.04
C VAL A 36 5.58 -10.60 -3.88
N ASN A 37 6.63 -10.09 -3.25
CA ASN A 37 7.83 -9.67 -3.97
C ASN A 37 9.12 -10.04 -3.24
N ALA A 38 10.06 -10.62 -3.98
CA ALA A 38 11.45 -10.72 -3.56
C ALA A 38 12.28 -9.66 -4.30
N GLY A 39 12.35 -8.46 -3.73
CA GLY A 39 13.03 -7.30 -4.32
C GLY A 39 12.45 -5.97 -3.86
N ASN A 40 12.89 -4.87 -4.46
CA ASN A 40 12.43 -3.53 -4.06
C ASN A 40 11.12 -3.14 -4.76
N MET A 41 10.22 -2.48 -4.03
CA MET A 41 8.99 -1.95 -4.62
C MET A 41 8.82 -0.46 -4.36
N PHE A 42 8.39 0.24 -5.40
CA PHE A 42 7.97 1.63 -5.36
C PHE A 42 6.52 1.71 -5.84
N LEU A 43 5.65 2.22 -4.98
CA LEU A 43 4.21 2.19 -5.23
C LEU A 43 3.57 3.53 -4.97
N ARG A 44 2.66 3.90 -5.86
CA ARG A 44 1.77 5.04 -5.68
C ARG A 44 0.34 4.62 -5.90
N PHE A 45 -0.51 4.90 -4.93
CA PHE A 45 -1.95 4.70 -5.04
C PHE A 45 -2.68 6.02 -4.91
N VAL A 46 -3.59 6.28 -5.84
CA VAL A 46 -4.59 7.34 -5.78
C VAL A 46 -5.96 6.66 -5.94
N ASN A 47 -6.78 6.69 -4.89
CA ASN A 47 -8.10 6.04 -4.91
C ASN A 47 -9.20 6.95 -4.39
N ALA A 48 -10.32 6.99 -5.09
CA ALA A 48 -11.59 7.43 -4.56
C ALA A 48 -12.47 6.19 -4.33
N GLY A 49 -12.51 5.68 -3.10
CA GLY A 49 -13.18 4.43 -2.74
C GLY A 49 -12.43 3.64 -1.67
N ASN A 50 -12.86 2.40 -1.41
CA ASN A 50 -12.24 1.57 -0.39
C ASN A 50 -11.03 0.79 -0.92
N MET A 51 -10.05 0.55 -0.05
CA MET A 51 -8.81 -0.12 -0.39
C MET A 51 -8.48 -1.19 0.65
N PHE A 52 -8.25 -2.41 0.17
CA PHE A 52 -7.78 -3.54 0.96
C PHE A 52 -6.50 -4.07 0.33
N ILE A 53 -5.39 -4.00 1.06
CA ILE A 53 -4.09 -4.39 0.51
C ILE A 53 -3.28 -5.24 1.48
N THR A 54 -2.63 -6.26 0.94
CA THR A 54 -1.62 -7.05 1.63
C THR A 54 -0.30 -6.96 0.87
N PHE A 55 0.78 -6.69 1.60
CA PHE A 55 2.15 -6.74 1.10
C PHE A 55 2.94 -7.81 1.84
N VAL A 56 3.64 -8.66 1.10
CA VAL A 56 4.58 -9.66 1.61
C VAL A 56 5.90 -9.53 0.84
N ILE A 57 6.87 -8.83 1.43
CA ILE A 57 8.06 -8.36 0.72
C ILE A 57 9.34 -8.79 1.41
N ALA A 58 10.25 -9.34 0.64
CA ALA A 58 11.66 -9.51 1.01
C ALA A 58 12.47 -8.48 0.22
N GLY A 59 12.67 -7.29 0.80
CA GLY A 59 13.31 -6.16 0.13
C GLY A 59 12.86 -4.81 0.70
N ASN A 60 13.23 -3.72 0.03
CA ASN A 60 12.81 -2.39 0.47
C ASN A 60 11.49 -1.98 -0.17
N MET A 61 10.66 -1.28 0.58
CA MET A 61 9.38 -0.77 0.10
C MET A 61 9.28 0.74 0.31
N PHE A 62 8.90 1.43 -0.76
CA PHE A 62 8.50 2.83 -0.74
C PHE A 62 7.07 2.91 -1.25
N VAL A 63 6.15 3.40 -0.43
CA VAL A 63 4.75 3.48 -0.83
C VAL A 63 4.09 4.77 -0.39
N THR A 64 3.31 5.33 -1.30
CA THR A 64 2.46 6.49 -1.05
C THR A 64 1.01 6.14 -1.35
N PHE A 65 0.13 6.46 -0.41
CA PHE A 65 -1.30 6.35 -0.58
C PHE A 65 -1.97 7.72 -0.48
N VAL A 66 -2.85 8.02 -1.43
CA VAL A 66 -3.75 9.16 -1.43
C VAL A 66 -5.17 8.64 -1.61
N ILE A 67 -5.93 8.56 -0.52
CA ILE A 67 -7.23 7.90 -0.50
C ILE A 67 -8.33 8.83 0.00
N ALA A 68 -9.45 8.85 -0.72
CA ALA A 68 -10.74 9.33 -0.24
C ALA A 68 -11.66 8.11 -0.04
N GLY A 69 -11.71 7.57 1.18
CA GLY A 69 -12.42 6.33 1.50
C GLY A 69 -11.77 5.56 2.65
N ASN A 70 -12.17 4.30 2.84
CA ASN A 70 -11.60 3.46 3.89
C ASN A 70 -10.40 2.68 3.39
N MET A 71 -9.40 2.49 4.24
CA MET A 71 -8.20 1.73 3.93
C MET A 71 -7.92 0.67 4.98
N PHE A 72 -7.66 -0.56 4.54
CA PHE A 72 -7.14 -1.65 5.35
C PHE A 72 -5.85 -2.15 4.71
N VAL A 73 -4.72 -2.05 5.41
CA VAL A 73 -3.43 -2.51 4.88
C VAL A 73 -2.69 -3.36 5.87
N THR A 74 -2.14 -4.46 5.37
CA THR A 74 -1.18 -5.29 6.10
C THR A 74 0.15 -5.30 5.38
N PHE A 75 1.23 -5.06 6.12
CA PHE A 75 2.60 -5.15 5.63
C PHE A 75 3.36 -6.25 6.37
N LEU A 76 3.91 -7.20 5.64
CA LEU A 76 4.92 -8.15 6.09
C LEU A 76 6.19 -7.86 5.28
N ASN A 77 7.22 -7.35 5.92
CA ASN A 77 8.42 -6.88 5.24
C ASN A 77 9.71 -7.30 5.94
N ALA A 78 10.61 -7.94 5.19
CA ALA A 78 11.98 -8.24 5.59
C ALA A 78 12.95 -7.27 4.91
N GLY A 79 12.86 -5.98 5.27
CA GLY A 79 13.71 -4.93 4.75
C GLY A 79 13.30 -3.55 5.26
N ASN A 80 13.75 -2.47 4.61
CA ASN A 80 13.37 -1.11 5.02
C ASN A 80 12.04 -0.69 4.40
N MET A 81 11.27 0.10 5.14
CA MET A 81 9.96 0.58 4.70
C MET A 81 9.83 2.08 4.87
N PHE A 82 9.38 2.76 3.82
CA PHE A 82 9.01 4.17 3.83
C PHE A 82 7.58 4.29 3.35
N VAL A 83 6.71 4.76 4.24
CA VAL A 83 5.27 4.80 3.99
C VAL A 83 4.73 6.20 4.24
N THR A 84 4.01 6.73 3.24
CA THR A 84 3.27 7.98 3.38
C THR A 84 1.78 7.76 3.11
N PHE A 85 0.95 8.32 3.98
CA PHE A 85 -0.49 8.26 3.87
C PHE A 85 -1.11 9.67 3.87
N LEU A 86 -1.95 9.92 2.88
CA LEU A 86 -2.99 10.96 2.89
C LEU A 86 -4.34 10.26 2.83
N ASN A 87 -5.14 10.37 3.90
CA ASN A 87 -6.44 9.70 3.94
C ASN A 87 -7.55 10.61 4.45
N ALA A 88 -8.65 10.65 3.69
CA ALA A 88 -9.90 11.33 4.05
C ALA A 88 -11.00 10.32 4.43
N GLY A 89 -10.67 9.33 5.27
CA GLY A 89 -11.59 8.31 5.77
C GLY A 89 -10.96 7.42 6.85
N ASN A 90 -11.53 6.24 7.10
CA ASN A 90 -11.00 5.34 8.12
C ASN A 90 -9.76 4.60 7.62
N MET A 91 -8.91 4.20 8.56
CA MET A 91 -7.69 3.48 8.28
C MET A 91 -7.49 2.39 9.32
N PHE A 92 -7.10 1.20 8.87
CA PHE A 92 -6.59 0.14 9.73
C PHE A 92 -5.29 -0.37 9.13
N LEU A 93 -4.28 -0.48 9.98
CA LEU A 93 -2.93 -0.84 9.56
C LEU A 93 -2.40 -1.94 10.45
N ARG A 94 -1.67 -2.87 9.85
CA ARG A 94 -0.83 -3.83 10.57
C ARG A 94 0.52 -3.91 9.89
N PHE A 95 1.58 -3.90 10.68
CA PHE A 95 2.93 -4.07 10.16
C PHE A 95 3.67 -5.15 10.95
N VAL A 96 4.42 -5.95 10.21
CA VAL A 96 5.46 -6.85 10.72
C VAL A 96 6.69 -6.51 9.89
N ASN A 97 7.67 -5.87 10.51
CA ASN A 97 8.85 -5.36 9.82
C ASN A 97 10.12 -5.80 10.54
N ALA A 98 11.04 -6.45 9.83
CA ALA A 98 12.34 -6.87 10.37
C ALA A 98 13.49 -5.91 10.01
N GLY A 99 13.18 -4.69 9.52
CA GLY A 99 14.16 -3.65 9.20
C GLY A 99 13.73 -2.28 9.73
N ASN A 100 14.25 -1.20 9.14
CA ASN A 100 13.87 0.15 9.54
C ASN A 100 12.50 0.54 8.97
N MET A 101 11.74 1.33 9.72
CA MET A 101 10.46 1.87 9.27
C MET A 101 10.40 3.38 9.46
N PHE A 102 10.01 4.08 8.40
CA PHE A 102 9.61 5.48 8.43
C PHE A 102 8.16 5.60 8.00
N LEU A 103 7.34 6.18 8.87
CA LEU A 103 5.92 6.35 8.66
C LEU A 103 5.53 7.82 8.76
N ARG A 104 4.86 8.32 7.72
CA ARG A 104 4.22 9.65 7.72
C ARG A 104 2.74 9.51 7.44
N HIS A 105 1.92 10.15 8.27
CA HIS A 105 0.48 10.09 8.13
C HIS A 105 -0.16 11.48 8.26
N LYS A 106 -1.10 11.81 7.37
CA LYS A 106 -1.98 12.98 7.46
C LYS A 106 -3.43 12.53 7.29
N LYS A 107 -4.27 12.82 8.29
CA LYS A 107 -5.66 12.37 8.37
C LYS A 107 -6.67 13.49 8.53
N LEU A 108 -7.91 13.21 8.13
CA LEU A 108 -9.09 14.02 8.46
C LEU A 108 -10.07 13.34 9.46
N ALA A 109 -9.99 12.03 9.75
CA ALA A 109 -10.79 11.32 10.78
C ALA A 109 -10.13 9.99 11.26
N PHE A 110 -9.89 9.75 12.57
CA PHE A 110 -9.07 8.68 13.25
C PHE A 110 -9.56 7.21 13.06
N ASP A 111 -8.82 6.09 13.22
CA ASP A 111 -7.59 5.72 13.98
C ASP A 111 -6.53 4.91 13.19
N VAL A 112 -5.41 4.55 13.86
CA VAL A 112 -4.25 3.71 13.44
C VAL A 112 -3.81 2.88 14.66
N VAL A 113 -3.50 1.58 14.54
CA VAL A 113 -2.88 0.81 15.64
C VAL A 113 -1.73 -0.06 15.13
N LEU A 114 -0.59 -0.01 15.83
CA LEU A 114 0.54 -0.90 15.63
C LEU A 114 1.17 -1.35 16.95
N PRO A 115 1.36 -2.67 17.16
CA PRO A 115 2.49 -3.19 17.90
C PRO A 115 3.48 -3.91 16.96
N GLY A 116 4.76 -3.71 17.28
CA GLY A 116 5.91 -4.53 16.92
C GLY A 116 6.75 -4.71 18.18
#